data_AF-K1TUW9-F1
#
_entry.id   AF-K1TUW9-F1
#
_cell.length_a   1.000
_cell.length_b   1.000
_cell.length_c   1.000
_cell.angle_alpha   90.00
_cell.angle_beta   90.00
_cell.angle_gamma   90.00
#
_symmetry.space_group_name_H-M   'P 1'
#
loop_
_entity.id
_entity.type
_entity.pdbx_description
1 polymer ?
#
loop_
_entity_poly.entity_id
_entity_poly.type
_entity_poly.pdbx_seq_one_letter_code
_entity_poly.pdbx_strand_id
1 'polypeptide(L)'
;VARAGVLGQFGPEGVPERMRKAFQRLGFADVYEVAIGADLCVIEEAADFLEEVPEKHKFMVTSCCPSWSDMVKKLFPQFEKNISVAFTPMVLTARMIKRDHPDCKVVFVGPCDSKKLEARRESVRSDVDFVLTFEEALGIFAAKGMDKAFPPEDEEEMPAYSSRDARRFAYSGGVAQAVVNAIHDMEPDREVKVAAATGLADCRK
;
A
#
# COMPACT_ATOMS: atom_id res chain seq x y z
N VAL A 1 -7.48 -4.81 19.81
CA VAL A 1 -6.68 -4.87 18.57
C VAL A 1 -6.88 -3.54 17.85
N ALA A 2 -5.82 -2.72 17.73
CA ALA A 2 -5.91 -1.49 16.94
C ALA A 2 -6.29 -1.85 15.50
N ARG A 3 -7.19 -1.07 14.88
CA ARG A 3 -7.61 -1.27 13.49
C ARG A 3 -6.95 -0.21 12.62
N ALA A 4 -6.22 -0.60 11.57
CA ALA A 4 -5.57 0.31 10.62
C ALA A 4 -6.10 0.07 9.19
N GLY A 5 -5.88 1.03 8.28
CA GLY A 5 -6.38 0.95 6.91
C GLY A 5 -7.90 0.96 6.84
N VAL A 6 -8.48 0.18 5.93
CA VAL A 6 -9.93 0.14 5.67
C VAL A 6 -10.72 -0.22 6.94
N LEU A 7 -10.30 -1.25 7.69
CA LEU A 7 -10.98 -1.65 8.94
C LEU A 7 -10.86 -0.61 10.05
N GLY A 8 -9.78 0.18 10.04
CA GLY A 8 -9.61 1.32 10.96
C GLY A 8 -10.58 2.44 10.67
N GLN A 9 -10.76 2.74 9.38
CA GLN A 9 -11.59 3.86 8.93
C GLN A 9 -13.09 3.54 8.91
N PHE A 10 -13.47 2.36 8.42
CA PHE A 10 -14.86 1.98 8.17
C PHE A 10 -15.41 0.97 9.19
N GLY A 11 -14.59 0.53 10.15
CA GLY A 11 -15.02 -0.41 11.18
C GLY A 11 -15.46 -1.77 10.59
N PRO A 12 -16.48 -2.42 11.18
CA PRO A 12 -17.03 -3.67 10.64
C PRO A 12 -17.62 -3.53 9.22
N GLU A 13 -17.96 -2.31 8.80
CA GLU A 13 -18.50 -2.06 7.46
C GLU A 13 -17.41 -2.09 6.38
N GLY A 14 -16.14 -2.02 6.78
CA GLY A 14 -14.96 -2.00 5.91
C GLY A 14 -14.55 -3.36 5.35
N VAL A 15 -15.47 -4.32 5.23
CA VAL A 15 -15.18 -5.60 4.58
C VAL A 15 -15.11 -5.43 3.06
N PRO A 16 -14.20 -6.13 2.37
CA PRO A 16 -13.93 -5.91 0.93
C PRO A 16 -15.17 -5.97 0.03
N GLU A 17 -16.10 -6.87 0.31
CA GLU A 17 -17.32 -7.11 -0.46
C GLU A 17 -18.24 -5.88 -0.43
N ARG A 18 -18.44 -5.32 0.75
CA ARG A 18 -19.28 -4.13 0.95
C ARG A 18 -18.65 -2.90 0.32
N MET A 19 -17.33 -2.78 0.42
CA MET A 19 -16.57 -1.72 -0.28
C MET A 19 -16.75 -1.84 -1.79
N ARG A 20 -16.58 -3.04 -2.36
CA ARG A 20 -16.76 -3.27 -3.81
C ARG A 20 -18.14 -2.87 -4.29
N LYS A 21 -19.20 -3.36 -3.63
CA LYS A 21 -20.59 -3.03 -4.01
C LYS A 21 -20.88 -1.53 -3.86
N ALA A 22 -20.36 -0.88 -2.82
CA ALA A 22 -20.52 0.56 -2.62
C ALA A 22 -19.91 1.37 -3.77
N PHE A 23 -18.67 1.08 -4.16
CA PHE A 23 -18.01 1.76 -5.29
C PHE A 23 -18.64 1.41 -6.64
N GLN A 24 -19.14 0.19 -6.83
CA GLN A 24 -19.90 -0.17 -8.03
C GLN A 24 -21.19 0.65 -8.16
N ARG A 25 -21.92 0.86 -7.05
CA ARG A 25 -23.09 1.77 -7.01
C ARG A 25 -22.72 3.22 -7.32
N LEU A 26 -21.51 3.64 -6.97
CA LEU A 26 -20.98 4.97 -7.30
C LEU A 26 -20.63 5.10 -8.80
N GLY A 27 -20.52 3.98 -9.52
CA GLY A 27 -20.27 3.93 -10.97
C GLY A 27 -18.90 3.35 -11.36
N PHE A 28 -18.14 2.81 -10.41
CA PHE A 28 -16.91 2.09 -10.74
C PHE A 28 -17.21 0.73 -11.37
N ALA A 29 -16.42 0.35 -12.38
CA ALA A 29 -16.56 -0.96 -13.02
C ALA A 29 -16.15 -2.10 -12.07
N ASP A 30 -15.07 -1.91 -11.33
CA ASP A 30 -14.59 -2.91 -10.37
C ASP A 30 -13.75 -2.30 -9.23
N VAL A 31 -13.48 -3.09 -8.19
CA VAL A 31 -12.64 -2.75 -7.03
C VAL A 31 -11.67 -3.88 -6.72
N TYR A 32 -10.40 -3.51 -6.55
CA TYR A 32 -9.32 -4.44 -6.22
C TYR A 32 -8.71 -4.07 -4.88
N GLU A 33 -8.45 -5.08 -4.04
CA GLU A 33 -7.76 -4.88 -2.77
C GLU A 33 -6.26 -4.62 -3.04
N VAL A 34 -5.75 -3.47 -2.59
CA VAL A 34 -4.33 -3.06 -2.78
C VAL A 34 -3.34 -4.00 -2.07
N ALA A 35 -3.84 -4.85 -1.15
CA ALA A 35 -3.04 -5.87 -0.49
C ALA A 35 -2.32 -6.79 -1.48
N ILE A 36 -2.88 -7.05 -2.67
CA ILE A 36 -2.17 -7.84 -3.70
C ILE A 36 -0.85 -7.18 -4.14
N GLY A 37 -0.83 -5.86 -4.31
CA GLY A 37 0.40 -5.12 -4.58
C GLY A 37 1.33 -5.04 -3.39
N ALA A 38 0.84 -5.24 -2.17
CA ALA A 38 1.68 -5.30 -0.98
C ALA A 38 2.49 -6.61 -0.93
N ASP A 39 1.90 -7.75 -1.31
CA ASP A 39 2.65 -8.99 -1.45
C ASP A 39 3.77 -8.86 -2.49
N LEU A 40 3.48 -8.26 -3.64
CA LEU A 40 4.49 -8.00 -4.68
C LEU A 40 5.60 -7.07 -4.17
N CYS A 41 5.23 -6.00 -3.46
CA CYS A 41 6.17 -5.07 -2.84
C CYS A 41 7.10 -5.77 -1.84
N VAL A 42 6.56 -6.69 -1.03
CA VAL A 42 7.34 -7.45 -0.04
C VAL A 42 8.37 -8.34 -0.72
N ILE A 43 7.97 -9.02 -1.80
CA ILE A 43 8.88 -9.88 -2.57
C ILE A 43 10.00 -9.06 -3.18
N GLU A 44 9.68 -7.90 -3.78
CA GLU A 44 10.68 -6.98 -4.34
C GLU A 44 11.61 -6.40 -3.24
N GLU A 45 11.08 -5.92 -2.11
CA GLU A 45 11.90 -5.39 -1.01
C GLU A 45 12.78 -6.49 -0.37
N ALA A 46 12.30 -7.74 -0.27
CA ALA A 46 13.09 -8.86 0.23
C ALA A 46 14.25 -9.21 -0.72
N ALA A 47 14.00 -9.25 -2.03
CA ALA A 47 15.04 -9.47 -3.02
C ALA A 47 16.08 -8.33 -3.02
N ASP A 48 15.64 -7.07 -2.97
CA ASP A 48 16.51 -5.91 -2.82
C ASP A 48 17.40 -6.04 -1.58
N PHE A 49 16.82 -6.42 -0.44
CA PHE A 49 17.57 -6.58 0.80
C PHE A 49 18.67 -7.65 0.68
N LEU A 50 18.34 -8.81 0.11
CA LEU A 50 19.28 -9.92 -0.06
C LEU A 50 20.41 -9.59 -1.03
N GLU A 51 20.15 -8.75 -2.04
CA GLU A 51 21.17 -8.31 -3.00
C GLU A 51 22.06 -7.19 -2.45
N GLU A 52 21.48 -6.25 -1.71
CA GLU A 52 22.13 -5.00 -1.33
C GLU A 52 22.78 -5.04 0.06
N VAL A 53 22.26 -5.84 1.00
CA VAL A 53 22.67 -5.83 2.41
C VAL A 53 23.18 -7.20 2.85
N PRO A 54 24.37 -7.29 3.50
CA PRO A 54 25.26 -6.20 3.90
C PRO A 54 26.31 -5.78 2.84
N GLU A 55 26.34 -6.42 1.68
CA GLU A 55 27.46 -6.38 0.73
C GLU A 55 27.68 -4.99 0.11
N LYS A 56 26.61 -4.32 -0.32
CA LYS A 56 26.67 -2.98 -0.95
C LYS A 56 26.34 -1.88 0.06
N HIS A 57 25.44 -2.15 0.99
CA HIS A 57 24.93 -1.22 1.99
C HIS A 57 24.87 -1.86 3.37
N LYS A 58 25.16 -1.08 4.42
CA LYS A 58 25.09 -1.55 5.81
C LYS A 58 23.66 -1.84 6.29
N PHE A 59 22.67 -1.21 5.66
CA PHE A 59 21.26 -1.33 5.97
C PHE A 59 20.44 -0.87 4.75
N MET A 60 19.17 -1.25 4.73
CA MET A 60 18.18 -0.79 3.76
C MET A 60 17.05 -0.07 4.49
N VAL A 61 16.38 0.86 3.81
CA VAL A 61 15.14 1.49 4.28
C VAL A 61 14.00 1.22 3.29
N THR A 62 12.79 1.09 3.81
CA THR A 62 11.60 0.80 2.99
C THR A 62 11.24 1.96 2.06
N SER A 63 10.54 1.65 0.96
CA SER A 63 10.20 2.64 -0.09
C SER A 63 8.71 3.02 -0.11
N CYS A 64 7.85 2.19 0.51
CA CYS A 64 6.40 2.23 0.29
C CYS A 64 5.68 3.50 0.79
N CYS A 65 6.30 4.26 1.71
CA CYS A 65 5.81 5.52 2.26
C CYS A 65 6.45 6.72 1.52
N PRO A 66 5.68 7.49 0.72
CA PRO A 66 6.23 8.61 -0.04
C PRO A 66 6.85 9.70 0.84
N SER A 67 6.21 10.01 1.96
CA SER A 67 6.69 11.05 2.88
C SER A 67 8.01 10.66 3.53
N TRP A 68 8.18 9.37 3.85
CA TRP A 68 9.43 8.82 4.38
C TRP A 68 10.55 8.85 3.35
N SER A 69 10.32 8.29 2.16
CA SER A 69 11.34 8.27 1.09
C SER A 69 11.75 9.69 0.66
N ASP A 70 10.80 10.63 0.57
CA ASP A 70 11.11 12.04 0.31
C ASP A 70 11.90 12.70 1.46
N MET A 71 11.62 12.34 2.72
CA MET A 71 12.39 12.85 3.86
C MET A 71 13.84 12.36 3.83
N VAL A 72 14.06 11.07 3.54
CA VAL A 72 15.41 10.50 3.38
C VAL A 72 16.17 11.26 2.30
N LYS A 73 15.57 11.45 1.11
CA LYS A 73 16.22 12.17 0.00
C LYS A 73 16.56 13.62 0.33
N LYS A 74 15.71 14.32 1.08
CA LYS A 74 15.89 15.75 1.40
C LYS A 74 16.79 16.01 2.59
N LEU A 75 16.66 15.23 3.66
CA LEU A 75 17.32 15.49 4.94
C LEU A 75 18.55 14.59 5.16
N PHE A 76 18.60 13.44 4.50
CA PHE A 76 19.66 12.45 4.63
C PHE A 76 20.10 11.90 3.26
N PRO A 77 20.50 12.76 2.31
CA PRO A 77 20.83 12.36 0.93
C PRO A 77 21.94 11.30 0.86
N GLN A 78 22.80 11.20 1.87
CA GLN A 78 23.80 10.13 1.98
C GLN A 78 23.19 8.72 2.06
N PHE A 79 21.91 8.60 2.43
CA PHE A 79 21.16 7.34 2.52
C PHE A 79 20.15 7.17 1.38
N GLU A 80 20.16 8.02 0.36
CA GLU A 80 19.23 7.90 -0.77
C GLU A 80 19.34 6.53 -1.46
N LYS A 81 20.56 6.00 -1.59
CA LYS A 81 20.81 4.68 -2.19
C LYS A 81 20.41 3.51 -1.30
N ASN A 82 20.16 3.75 -0.01
CA ASN A 82 19.69 2.73 0.91
C ASN A 82 18.17 2.51 0.81
N ILE A 83 17.44 3.36 0.09
CA ILE A 83 16.00 3.21 -0.13
C ILE A 83 15.80 2.06 -1.13
N SER A 84 14.98 1.07 -0.76
CA SER A 84 14.59 0.01 -1.71
C SER A 84 14.02 0.60 -3.00
N VAL A 85 14.30 -0.06 -4.12
CA VAL A 85 13.82 0.35 -5.45
C VAL A 85 12.44 -0.25 -5.78
N ALA A 86 11.91 -1.11 -4.91
CA ALA A 86 10.58 -1.70 -5.03
C ALA A 86 9.50 -0.62 -5.24
N PHE A 87 8.57 -0.90 -6.15
CA PHE A 87 7.44 0.00 -6.36
C PHE A 87 6.44 -0.12 -5.21
N THR A 88 5.71 0.96 -4.93
CA THR A 88 4.75 0.91 -3.82
C THR A 88 3.52 0.05 -4.17
N PRO A 89 2.81 -0.49 -3.16
CA PRO A 89 1.65 -1.37 -3.40
C PRO A 89 0.58 -0.75 -4.31
N MET A 90 0.39 0.57 -4.23
CA MET A 90 -0.51 1.33 -5.11
C MET A 90 -0.10 1.17 -6.58
N VAL A 91 1.19 1.37 -6.88
CA VAL A 91 1.72 1.34 -8.24
C VAL A 91 1.72 -0.07 -8.79
N LEU A 92 2.16 -1.05 -7.99
CA LEU A 92 2.17 -2.46 -8.40
C LEU A 92 0.75 -2.97 -8.71
N THR A 93 -0.22 -2.65 -7.84
CA THR A 93 -1.63 -3.00 -8.08
C THR A 93 -2.16 -2.32 -9.35
N ALA A 94 -1.87 -1.03 -9.54
CA ALA A 94 -2.34 -0.29 -10.70
C ALA A 94 -1.78 -0.82 -12.03
N ARG A 95 -0.49 -1.16 -12.06
CA ARG A 95 0.15 -1.79 -13.24
C ARG A 95 -0.43 -3.16 -13.55
N MET A 96 -0.67 -3.97 -12.52
CA MET A 96 -1.34 -5.27 -12.69
C MET A 96 -2.73 -5.09 -13.31
N ILE A 97 -3.54 -4.16 -12.80
CA ILE A 97 -4.89 -3.89 -13.34
C ILE A 97 -4.80 -3.41 -14.80
N LYS A 98 -3.90 -2.48 -15.13
CA LYS A 98 -3.76 -1.97 -16.50
C LYS A 98 -3.18 -2.99 -17.47
N ARG A 99 -2.38 -3.96 -17.01
CA ARG A 99 -1.96 -5.08 -17.85
C ARG A 99 -3.16 -5.91 -18.31
N ASP A 100 -4.09 -6.18 -17.39
CA ASP A 100 -5.26 -7.00 -17.66
C ASP A 100 -6.38 -6.18 -18.34
N HIS A 101 -6.40 -4.87 -18.12
CA HIS A 101 -7.36 -3.89 -18.67
C HIS A 101 -6.66 -2.62 -19.19
N PRO A 102 -6.06 -2.63 -20.40
CA PRO A 102 -5.20 -1.53 -20.90
C PRO A 102 -5.84 -0.14 -20.95
N ASP A 103 -7.12 -0.06 -21.29
CA ASP A 103 -7.83 1.21 -21.47
C ASP A 103 -8.52 1.71 -20.19
N CYS A 104 -8.35 1.02 -19.06
CA CYS A 104 -9.04 1.37 -17.82
C CYS A 104 -8.44 2.63 -17.16
N LYS A 105 -9.29 3.31 -16.38
CA LYS A 105 -8.88 4.37 -15.47
C LYS A 105 -8.74 3.82 -14.06
N VAL A 106 -7.59 4.05 -13.45
CA VAL A 106 -7.28 3.58 -12.09
C VAL A 106 -7.42 4.73 -11.10
N VAL A 107 -8.28 4.53 -10.10
CA VAL A 107 -8.43 5.43 -8.96
C VAL A 107 -7.95 4.71 -7.71
N PHE A 108 -6.87 5.16 -7.12
CA PHE A 108 -6.45 4.68 -5.80
C PHE A 108 -7.26 5.39 -4.71
N VAL A 109 -7.84 4.61 -3.80
CA VAL A 109 -8.55 5.13 -2.63
C VAL A 109 -7.84 4.62 -1.37
N GLY A 110 -7.31 5.54 -0.55
CA GLY A 110 -6.49 5.16 0.59
C GLY A 110 -6.44 6.20 1.71
N PRO A 111 -5.67 5.94 2.78
CA PRO A 111 -5.62 6.84 3.93
C PRO A 111 -4.67 8.02 3.77
N CYS A 112 -3.81 8.03 2.76
CA CYS A 112 -2.65 8.92 2.70
C CYS A 112 -2.77 9.94 1.55
N ASP A 113 -2.68 11.22 1.90
CA ASP A 113 -2.64 12.34 0.97
C ASP A 113 -1.35 12.38 0.13
N SER A 114 -0.22 11.96 0.71
CA SER A 114 1.10 11.97 0.06
C SER A 114 1.15 11.02 -1.15
N LYS A 115 0.23 10.06 -1.25
CA LYS A 115 0.06 9.22 -2.45
C LYS A 115 -0.34 10.03 -3.68
N LYS A 116 -0.98 11.20 -3.52
CA LYS A 116 -1.25 12.14 -4.63
C LYS A 116 0.04 12.66 -5.25
N LEU A 117 1.07 12.92 -4.44
CA LEU A 117 2.37 13.36 -4.93
C LEU A 117 3.09 12.23 -5.66
N GLU A 118 3.00 11.00 -5.15
CA GLU A 118 3.54 9.82 -5.81
C GLU A 118 2.90 9.59 -7.18
N ALA A 119 1.56 9.63 -7.28
CA ALA A 119 0.84 9.45 -8.54
C ALA A 119 1.16 10.53 -9.60
N ARG A 120 1.64 11.71 -9.17
CA ARG A 120 2.06 12.79 -10.08
C ARG A 120 3.48 12.61 -10.62
N ARG A 121 4.27 11.68 -10.08
CA ARG A 121 5.63 11.41 -10.58
C ARG A 121 5.56 10.91 -12.03
N GLU A 122 6.51 11.33 -12.86
CA GLU A 122 6.53 10.96 -14.28
C GLU A 122 6.54 9.43 -14.50
N SER A 123 7.21 8.71 -13.60
CA SER A 123 7.29 7.24 -13.60
C SER A 123 6.02 6.51 -13.16
N VAL A 124 4.99 7.24 -12.69
CA VAL A 124 3.75 6.68 -12.11
C VAL A 124 2.49 7.23 -12.75
N ARG A 125 2.53 8.46 -13.31
CA ARG A 125 1.34 9.17 -13.83
C ARG A 125 0.56 8.42 -14.93
N SER A 126 1.18 7.46 -15.61
CA SER A 126 0.50 6.59 -16.58
C SER A 126 -0.22 5.41 -15.93
N ASP A 127 0.18 5.03 -14.72
CA ASP A 127 -0.29 3.86 -14.00
C ASP A 127 -1.48 4.20 -13.10
N VAL A 128 -1.44 5.35 -12.42
CA VAL A 128 -2.49 5.79 -11.48
C VAL A 128 -3.10 7.11 -11.98
N ASP A 129 -4.36 7.06 -12.44
CA ASP A 129 -5.04 8.22 -13.02
C ASP A 129 -5.52 9.21 -11.93
N PHE A 130 -6.03 8.70 -10.80
CA PHE A 130 -6.51 9.52 -9.69
C PHE A 130 -6.18 8.93 -8.33
N VAL A 131 -6.10 9.79 -7.31
CA VAL A 131 -5.92 9.41 -5.91
C VAL A 131 -6.95 10.14 -5.06
N LEU A 132 -7.73 9.39 -4.30
CA LEU A 132 -8.68 9.90 -3.31
C LEU A 132 -8.29 9.43 -1.91
N THR A 133 -8.42 10.30 -0.93
CA THR A 133 -8.40 9.86 0.46
C THR A 133 -9.72 9.18 0.83
N PHE A 134 -9.73 8.39 1.91
CA PHE A 134 -10.99 7.84 2.43
C PHE A 134 -12.01 8.94 2.78
N GLU A 135 -11.55 10.07 3.32
CA GLU A 135 -12.41 11.22 3.64
C GLU A 135 -13.03 11.82 2.38
N GLU A 136 -12.25 11.96 1.30
CA GLU A 136 -12.75 12.46 0.02
C GLU A 136 -13.76 11.49 -0.61
N ALA A 137 -13.49 10.18 -0.55
CA ALA A 137 -14.43 9.17 -1.01
C ALA A 137 -15.75 9.22 -0.21
N LEU A 138 -15.68 9.33 1.12
CA LEU A 138 -16.85 9.50 1.98
C LEU A 138 -17.64 10.77 1.65
N GLY A 139 -16.96 11.88 1.37
CA GLY A 139 -17.59 13.11 0.91
C GLY A 139 -18.36 12.93 -0.40
N ILE A 140 -17.83 12.15 -1.35
CA ILE A 140 -18.50 11.81 -2.60
C ILE A 140 -19.74 10.95 -2.35
N PHE A 141 -19.64 9.94 -1.48
CA PHE A 141 -20.79 9.11 -1.10
C PHE A 141 -21.90 9.96 -0.47
N ALA A 142 -21.57 10.83 0.49
CA ALA A 142 -22.53 11.72 1.13
C ALA A 142 -23.20 12.67 0.13
N ALA A 143 -22.43 13.27 -0.79
CA ALA A 143 -22.98 14.15 -1.82
C ALA A 143 -23.95 13.43 -2.79
N LYS A 144 -23.81 12.11 -2.93
CA LYS A 144 -24.72 11.25 -3.70
C LYS A 144 -25.90 10.72 -2.89
N GLY A 145 -26.05 11.12 -1.62
CA GLY A 145 -27.07 10.59 -0.71
C GLY A 145 -26.86 9.11 -0.38
N MET A 146 -25.62 8.64 -0.46
CA MET A 146 -25.22 7.26 -0.17
C MET A 146 -24.69 7.13 1.27
N ASP A 147 -25.36 7.77 2.23
CA ASP A 147 -24.96 7.78 3.65
C ASP A 147 -24.97 6.36 4.27
N LYS A 148 -25.65 5.43 3.60
CA LYS A 148 -25.69 3.98 3.87
C LYS A 148 -25.11 3.16 2.71
N ALA A 149 -24.08 3.69 2.02
CA ALA A 149 -23.51 3.14 0.79
C ALA A 149 -23.14 1.66 0.91
N PHE A 150 -22.72 1.24 2.10
CA PHE A 150 -22.33 -0.12 2.43
C PHE A 150 -23.60 -0.97 2.63
N PRO A 151 -24.08 -1.71 1.62
CA PRO A 151 -25.22 -2.62 1.80
C PRO A 151 -24.90 -3.62 2.93
N PRO A 152 -25.91 -4.25 3.56
CA PRO A 152 -25.65 -5.43 4.37
C PRO A 152 -24.82 -6.45 3.58
N GLU A 153 -24.03 -7.28 4.26
CA GLU A 153 -23.15 -8.28 3.63
C GLU A 153 -23.91 -9.05 2.55
N ASP A 154 -23.44 -8.98 1.31
CA ASP A 154 -23.79 -9.96 0.30
C ASP A 154 -23.00 -11.24 0.62
N GLU A 155 -23.61 -12.40 0.40
CA GLU A 155 -22.98 -13.72 0.60
C GLU A 155 -21.85 -14.01 -0.43
N GLU A 156 -21.66 -13.13 -1.40
CA GLU A 156 -20.70 -13.29 -2.48
C GLU A 156 -19.31 -12.82 -2.03
N GLU A 157 -18.53 -13.76 -1.48
CA GLU A 157 -17.16 -13.51 -1.01
C GLU A 157 -16.28 -12.93 -2.13
N MET A 158 -15.55 -11.86 -1.80
CA MET A 158 -14.44 -11.43 -2.63
C MET A 158 -13.32 -12.45 -2.49
N PRO A 159 -12.79 -13.00 -3.59
CA PRO A 159 -11.68 -13.93 -3.47
C PRO A 159 -10.49 -13.23 -2.80
N ALA A 160 -9.98 -13.83 -1.72
CA ALA A 160 -8.84 -13.31 -1.00
C ALA A 160 -7.55 -13.60 -1.80
N TYR A 161 -7.12 -12.64 -2.61
CA TYR A 161 -5.92 -12.78 -3.44
C TYR A 161 -4.62 -12.35 -2.74
N SER A 162 -4.68 -11.94 -1.47
CA SER A 162 -3.52 -11.41 -0.72
C SER A 162 -3.23 -12.17 0.56
N SER A 163 -1.96 -12.18 0.98
CA SER A 163 -1.52 -12.78 2.23
C SER A 163 -2.03 -12.03 3.48
N ARG A 164 -1.89 -12.68 4.64
CA ARG A 164 -2.18 -12.04 5.93
C ARG A 164 -1.24 -10.88 6.25
N ASP A 165 0.00 -10.95 5.77
CA ASP A 165 1.01 -9.92 6.02
C ASP A 165 0.80 -8.69 5.12
N ALA A 166 0.36 -8.89 3.88
CA ALA A 166 -0.08 -7.81 3.00
C ALA A 166 -1.21 -6.98 3.61
N ARG A 167 -2.18 -7.60 4.28
CA ARG A 167 -3.25 -6.85 4.99
C ARG A 167 -2.74 -6.11 6.22
N ARG A 168 -1.54 -6.43 6.71
CA ARG A 168 -0.90 -5.77 7.85
C ARG A 168 0.06 -4.63 7.45
N PHE A 169 0.25 -4.36 6.16
CA PHE A 169 1.09 -3.27 5.67
C PHE A 169 0.75 -1.90 6.27
N ALA A 170 -0.54 -1.67 6.58
CA ALA A 170 -1.03 -0.40 7.13
C ALA A 170 -0.69 -0.19 8.61
N TYR A 171 -0.15 -1.20 9.31
CA TYR A 171 0.32 -1.07 10.69
C TYR A 171 1.78 -0.60 10.74
N SER A 172 2.13 0.14 11.79
CA SER A 172 3.53 0.46 12.06
C SER A 172 4.36 -0.81 12.23
N GLY A 173 5.51 -0.87 11.54
CA GLY A 173 6.36 -2.05 11.47
C GLY A 173 5.82 -3.21 10.62
N GLY A 174 4.58 -3.12 10.11
CA GLY A 174 3.96 -4.20 9.33
C GLY A 174 4.71 -4.53 8.04
N VAL A 175 5.23 -3.49 7.36
CA VAL A 175 6.05 -3.64 6.15
C VAL A 175 7.34 -4.41 6.45
N ALA A 176 8.12 -3.92 7.41
CA ALA A 176 9.41 -4.52 7.75
C ALA A 176 9.25 -5.96 8.24
N GLN A 177 8.20 -6.26 9.02
CA GLN A 177 7.92 -7.63 9.44
C GLN A 177 7.55 -8.54 8.26
N ALA A 178 6.76 -8.05 7.30
CA ALA A 178 6.42 -8.82 6.10
C ALA A 178 7.66 -9.13 5.26
N VAL A 179 8.58 -8.17 5.12
CA VAL A 179 9.87 -8.36 4.45
C VAL A 179 10.74 -9.38 5.18
N VAL A 180 10.82 -9.32 6.53
CA VAL A 180 11.53 -10.34 7.32
C VAL A 180 10.96 -11.73 7.08
N ASN A 181 9.64 -11.87 7.08
CA ASN A 181 9.00 -13.16 6.85
C ASN A 181 9.34 -13.69 5.45
N ALA A 182 9.24 -12.84 4.43
CA ALA A 182 9.61 -13.22 3.06
C ALA A 182 11.09 -13.57 2.91
N ILE A 183 11.99 -12.87 3.61
CA ILE A 183 13.41 -13.22 3.65
C ILE A 183 13.61 -14.59 4.27
N HIS A 184 12.96 -14.90 5.40
CA HIS A 184 13.10 -16.22 6.03
C HIS A 184 12.47 -17.35 5.20
N ASP A 185 11.46 -17.06 4.37
CA ASP A 185 10.93 -18.04 3.42
C ASP A 185 11.95 -18.37 2.31
N MET A 186 12.83 -17.41 1.94
CA MET A 186 13.87 -17.57 0.92
C MET A 186 15.20 -18.09 1.51
N GLU A 187 15.63 -17.54 2.65
CA GLU A 187 16.85 -17.84 3.40
C GLU A 187 16.52 -17.97 4.91
N PRO A 188 16.12 -19.17 5.38
CA PRO A 188 15.61 -19.37 6.75
C PRO A 188 16.56 -18.96 7.88
N ASP A 189 17.87 -19.05 7.65
CA ASP A 189 18.90 -18.77 8.66
C ASP A 189 19.41 -17.31 8.60
N ARG A 190 18.86 -16.48 7.71
CA ARG A 190 19.31 -15.10 7.51
C ARG A 190 18.96 -14.23 8.72
N GLU A 191 19.96 -13.67 9.40
CA GLU A 191 19.72 -12.71 10.48
C GLU A 191 19.28 -11.34 9.90
N VAL A 192 18.03 -10.95 10.17
CA VAL A 192 17.48 -9.64 9.76
C VAL A 192 17.16 -8.79 10.99
N LYS A 193 17.89 -7.69 11.15
CA LYS A 193 17.66 -6.71 12.23
C LYS A 193 16.74 -5.61 11.73
N VAL A 194 15.62 -5.42 12.42
CA VAL A 194 14.61 -4.42 12.06
C VAL A 194 14.50 -3.33 13.10
N ALA A 195 14.43 -2.08 12.63
CA ALA A 195 13.94 -0.95 13.40
C ALA A 195 12.63 -0.46 12.76
N ALA A 196 11.63 -0.18 13.59
CA ALA A 196 10.35 0.37 13.16
C ALA A 196 10.11 1.73 13.82
N ALA A 197 9.56 2.67 13.07
CA ALA A 197 9.24 4.02 13.53
C ALA A 197 7.83 4.41 13.06
N THR A 198 7.15 5.25 13.85
CA THR A 198 5.80 5.73 13.55
C THR A 198 5.79 7.24 13.44
N GLY A 199 5.46 7.76 12.27
CA GLY A 199 5.45 9.20 12.00
C GLY A 199 6.85 9.77 11.78
N LEU A 200 6.92 10.87 11.02
CA LEU A 200 8.19 11.42 10.52
C LEU A 200 9.13 11.89 11.64
N ALA A 201 8.60 12.28 12.80
CA ALA A 201 9.40 12.69 13.95
C ALA A 201 10.22 11.53 14.52
N ASP A 202 9.64 10.33 14.59
CA ASP A 202 10.35 9.13 15.04
C ASP A 202 11.21 8.54 13.93
N CYS A 203 10.76 8.60 12.67
CA CYS A 203 11.58 8.20 11.52
C CYS A 203 12.89 9.02 11.39
N ARG A 204 12.95 10.22 11.97
CA ARG A 204 14.13 11.08 11.95
C ARG A 204 15.19 10.70 13.00
N LYS A 205 14.79 10.02 14.07
CA LYS A 205 15.68 9.65 15.18
C LYS A 205 16.56 8.48 14.80
#